data_AF-A0A521SCI9-F1
#
_entry.id   AF-A0A521SCI9-F1
#
_cell.length_a   1.000
_cell.length_b   1.000
_cell.length_c   1.000
_cell.angle_alpha   90.00
_cell.angle_beta   90.00
_cell.angle_gamma   90.00
#
_symmetry.space_group_name_H-M   'P 1'
#
loop_
_entity.id
_entity.type
_entity.pdbx_description
1 polymer ?
#
loop_
_entity_poly.entity_id
_entity_poly.type
_entity_poly.pdbx_seq_one_letter_code
_entity_poly.pdbx_strand_id
1 'polypeptide(L)'
;MEGGVLKAKIVFVNAVSALRFPLAALTAWAMWAGRWEIAAAAYASGLVTDWIDGPIARALKAETEFGREWMEPAADLALLAGGIVGLVLIGIVPWWALALLAVGDRCVNYLVKPRVKRPQRILFVQAVFLEGTIAVISVFLLYRVDPRLAVAAVASAPIVAYAKRRRIREFAAWCFRE
;
A
#
# COMPACT_ATOMS: atom_id res chain seq x y z
N MET A 1 -4.33 0.78 35.31
CA MET A 1 -4.46 -0.39 34.41
C MET A 1 -4.77 0.01 32.96
N GLU A 2 -5.58 1.05 32.71
CA GLU A 2 -5.92 1.52 31.34
C GLU A 2 -4.72 1.91 30.47
N GLY A 3 -3.69 2.53 31.04
CA GLY A 3 -2.49 2.94 30.30
C GLY A 3 -1.65 1.78 29.73
N GLY A 4 -1.71 0.59 30.35
CA GLY A 4 -1.00 -0.60 29.86
C GLY A 4 -1.69 -1.24 28.65
N VAL A 5 -3.03 -1.30 28.68
CA VAL A 5 -3.85 -1.85 27.60
C VAL A 5 -3.77 -0.97 26.35
N LEU A 6 -3.75 0.37 26.52
CA LEU A 6 -3.60 1.30 25.40
C LEU A 6 -2.23 1.16 24.72
N LYS A 7 -1.14 1.05 25.49
CA LYS A 7 0.21 0.81 24.95
C LYS A 7 0.29 -0.49 24.16
N ALA A 8 -0.29 -1.58 24.67
CA ALA A 8 -0.31 -2.87 23.97
C ALA A 8 -1.04 -2.80 22.62
N LYS A 9 -2.17 -2.07 22.56
CA LYS A 9 -2.92 -1.86 21.32
C LYS A 9 -2.13 -1.08 20.27
N ILE A 10 -1.44 -0.02 20.67
CA ILE A 10 -0.59 0.78 19.77
C ILE A 10 0.56 -0.06 19.22
N VAL A 11 1.24 -0.81 20.08
CA VAL A 11 2.35 -1.69 19.68
C VAL A 11 1.87 -2.74 18.68
N PHE A 12 0.68 -3.31 18.90
CA PHE A 12 0.10 -4.27 17.97
C PHE A 12 -0.13 -3.67 16.58
N VAL A 13 -0.79 -2.51 16.48
CA VAL A 13 -1.03 -1.84 15.19
C VAL A 13 0.30 -1.52 14.49
N ASN A 14 1.27 -0.95 15.22
CA ASN A 14 2.58 -0.63 14.66
C ASN A 14 3.37 -1.88 14.22
N ALA A 15 3.25 -3.01 14.93
CA ALA A 15 3.90 -4.26 14.57
C ALA A 15 3.31 -4.85 13.27
N VAL A 16 1.99 -4.72 13.09
CA VAL A 16 1.28 -5.14 11.88
C VAL A 16 1.76 -4.33 10.66
N SER A 17 1.90 -3.01 10.78
CA SER A 17 2.49 -2.19 9.71
C SER A 17 3.99 -2.49 9.51
N ALA A 18 4.75 -2.72 10.58
CA ALA A 18 6.17 -3.07 10.51
C ALA A 18 6.43 -4.41 9.79
N LEU A 19 5.47 -5.33 9.79
CA LEU A 19 5.54 -6.59 9.04
C LEU A 19 5.67 -6.38 7.52
N ARG A 20 5.25 -5.21 7.00
CA ARG A 20 5.38 -4.91 5.56
C ARG A 20 6.83 -4.80 5.10
N PHE A 21 7.75 -4.37 5.95
CA PHE A 21 9.17 -4.27 5.60
C PHE A 21 9.80 -5.64 5.27
N PRO A 22 9.72 -6.66 6.14
CA PRO A 22 10.24 -7.98 5.81
C PRO A 22 9.46 -8.63 4.67
N LEU A 23 8.15 -8.42 4.55
CA LEU A 23 7.36 -8.92 3.42
C LEU A 23 7.77 -8.28 2.09
N ALA A 24 8.08 -6.99 2.08
CA ALA A 24 8.61 -6.28 0.92
C ALA A 24 9.97 -6.85 0.48
N ALA A 25 10.88 -7.02 1.44
CA ALA A 25 12.19 -7.62 1.20
C ALA A 25 12.07 -9.06 0.69
N LEU A 26 11.18 -9.86 1.29
CA LEU A 26 10.89 -11.23 0.88
C LEU A 26 10.31 -11.27 -0.53
N THR A 27 9.41 -10.36 -0.88
CA THR A 27 8.85 -10.25 -2.23
C THR A 27 9.95 -9.98 -3.25
N ALA A 28 10.78 -8.96 -3.02
CA ALA A 28 11.86 -8.58 -3.92
C ALA A 28 12.86 -9.74 -4.12
N TRP A 29 13.27 -10.37 -3.02
CA TRP A 29 14.18 -11.52 -3.04
C TRP A 29 13.56 -12.72 -3.78
N ALA A 30 12.30 -13.05 -3.51
CA ALA A 30 11.63 -14.17 -4.15
C ALA A 30 11.46 -13.96 -5.67
N MET A 31 11.18 -12.72 -6.10
CA MET A 31 11.15 -12.37 -7.52
C MET A 31 12.51 -12.56 -8.18
N TRP A 32 13.58 -12.08 -7.54
CA TRP A 32 14.94 -12.25 -8.03
C TRP A 32 15.36 -13.72 -8.10
N ALA A 33 14.97 -14.53 -7.10
CA ALA A 33 15.21 -15.96 -7.06
C ALA A 33 14.26 -16.78 -7.98
N GLY A 34 13.33 -16.14 -8.70
CA GLY A 34 12.37 -16.80 -9.57
C GLY A 34 11.30 -17.65 -8.86
N ARG A 35 11.08 -17.43 -7.55
CA ARG A 35 10.10 -18.15 -6.71
C ARG A 35 8.78 -17.39 -6.69
N TRP A 36 8.05 -17.42 -7.81
CA TRP A 36 6.89 -16.56 -8.07
C TRP A 36 5.73 -16.79 -7.09
N GLU A 37 5.51 -18.02 -6.64
CA GLU A 37 4.45 -18.36 -5.69
C GLU A 37 4.67 -17.66 -4.35
N ILE A 38 5.93 -17.57 -3.93
CA ILE A 38 6.31 -16.96 -2.66
C ILE A 38 6.33 -15.45 -2.78
N ALA A 39 6.78 -14.91 -3.92
CA ALA A 39 6.65 -13.50 -4.19
C ALA A 39 5.19 -13.05 -4.16
N ALA A 40 4.31 -13.79 -4.86
CA ALA A 40 2.87 -13.51 -4.88
C ALA A 40 2.23 -13.63 -3.49
N ALA A 41 2.54 -14.69 -2.75
CA ALA A 41 2.01 -14.90 -1.40
C ALA A 41 2.50 -13.84 -0.40
N ALA A 42 3.78 -13.49 -0.42
CA ALA A 42 4.34 -12.46 0.45
C ALA A 42 3.73 -11.08 0.15
N TYR A 43 3.64 -10.72 -1.13
CA TYR A 43 3.05 -9.46 -1.56
C TYR A 43 1.56 -9.37 -1.20
N ALA A 44 0.79 -10.42 -1.50
CA ALA A 44 -0.63 -10.49 -1.15
C ALA A 44 -0.84 -10.42 0.37
N SER A 45 0.02 -11.06 1.17
CA SER A 45 -0.04 -10.98 2.63
C SER A 45 0.15 -9.54 3.11
N GLY A 46 1.07 -8.78 2.50
CA GLY A 46 1.26 -7.36 2.81
C GLY A 46 0.01 -6.52 2.51
N LEU A 47 -0.64 -6.77 1.39
CA LEU A 47 -1.88 -6.08 0.99
C LEU A 47 -3.05 -6.40 1.91
N VAL A 48 -3.21 -7.68 2.28
CA VAL A 48 -4.24 -8.10 3.23
C VAL A 48 -4.01 -7.46 4.60
N THR A 49 -2.75 -7.34 5.02
CA THR A 49 -2.37 -6.72 6.29
C THR A 49 -2.76 -5.24 6.35
N ASP A 50 -2.57 -4.48 5.25
CA ASP A 50 -3.05 -3.09 5.07
C ASP A 50 -4.58 -2.95 5.04
N TRP A 51 -5.26 -3.97 4.54
CA TRP A 51 -6.71 -3.93 4.53
C TRP A 51 -7.31 -4.14 5.92
N ILE A 52 -6.59 -4.85 6.78
CA ILE A 52 -7.02 -5.26 8.12
C ILE A 52 -6.62 -4.23 9.20
N ASP A 53 -5.46 -3.58 9.11
CA ASP A 53 -5.01 -2.64 10.14
C ASP A 53 -5.84 -1.35 10.21
N GLY A 54 -6.28 -0.80 9.08
CA GLY A 54 -7.07 0.44 9.03
C GLY A 54 -8.42 0.37 9.77
N PRO A 55 -9.22 -0.70 9.64
CA PRO A 55 -10.40 -0.92 10.47
C PRO A 55 -10.07 -1.16 11.96
N ILE A 56 -9.00 -1.92 12.24
CA ILE A 56 -8.60 -2.27 13.61
C ILE A 56 -8.12 -1.05 14.39
N ALA A 57 -7.30 -0.19 13.80
CA ALA A 57 -6.81 1.04 14.43
C ALA A 57 -7.96 1.97 14.84
N ARG A 58 -8.97 2.13 13.97
CA ARG A 58 -10.17 2.93 14.24
C ARG A 58 -11.05 2.32 15.33
N ALA A 59 -11.18 0.99 15.36
CA ALA A 59 -11.94 0.30 16.40
C ALA A 59 -11.26 0.39 17.78
N LEU A 60 -9.93 0.43 17.81
CA LEU A 60 -9.15 0.42 19.05
C LEU A 60 -8.90 1.81 19.66
N LYS A 61 -9.24 2.90 18.95
CA LYS A 61 -8.92 4.30 19.34
C LYS A 61 -7.45 4.49 19.74
N ALA A 62 -6.58 3.69 19.13
CA ALA A 62 -5.16 3.59 19.47
C ALA A 62 -4.32 4.32 18.42
N GLU A 63 -4.80 5.49 17.98
CA GLU A 63 -4.07 6.34 17.04
C GLU A 63 -3.03 7.15 17.80
N THR A 64 -1.78 7.07 17.36
CA THR A 64 -0.71 7.95 17.84
C THR A 64 -0.31 8.89 16.71
N GLU A 65 -0.05 10.16 17.02
CA GLU A 65 0.39 11.15 16.02
C GLU A 65 1.65 10.67 15.28
N PHE A 66 2.60 10.05 15.99
CA PHE A 66 3.84 9.55 15.42
C PHE A 66 3.65 8.30 14.53
N GLY A 67 2.86 7.32 14.95
CA GLY A 67 2.58 6.11 14.16
C GLY A 67 1.85 6.45 12.85
N ARG A 68 0.90 7.38 12.93
CA ARG A 68 0.10 7.84 11.80
C ARG A 68 0.87 8.69 10.79
N GLU A 69 1.76 9.57 11.26
CA GLU A 69 2.49 10.47 10.35
C GLU A 69 3.72 9.84 9.70
N TRP A 70 4.39 8.89 10.38
CA TRP A 70 5.70 8.42 9.91
C TRP A 70 5.76 6.92 9.62
N MET A 71 5.12 6.07 10.44
CA MET A 71 5.18 4.62 10.24
C MET A 71 4.21 4.14 9.16
N GLU A 72 2.96 4.61 9.17
CA GLU A 72 1.95 4.22 8.18
C GLU A 72 2.41 4.53 6.74
N PRO A 73 2.81 5.77 6.38
CA PRO A 73 3.26 6.07 5.01
C PRO A 73 4.53 5.32 4.60
N ALA A 74 5.42 5.02 5.56
CA ALA A 74 6.64 4.29 5.28
C ALA A 74 6.39 2.80 5.03
N ALA A 75 5.47 2.18 5.77
CA ALA A 75 5.11 0.78 5.60
C ALA A 75 4.41 0.52 4.26
N ASP A 76 3.53 1.43 3.85
CA ASP A 76 2.81 1.32 2.58
C ASP A 76 3.77 1.51 1.39
N LEU A 77 4.67 2.49 1.52
CA LEU A 77 5.75 2.68 0.54
C LEU A 77 6.71 1.49 0.51
N ALA A 78 6.96 0.83 1.65
CA ALA A 78 7.85 -0.33 1.71
C ALA A 78 7.32 -1.50 0.88
N LEU A 79 6.04 -1.85 1.01
CA LEU A 79 5.46 -2.94 0.23
C LEU A 79 5.52 -2.63 -1.27
N LEU A 80 5.14 -1.41 -1.66
CA LEU A 80 5.18 -0.96 -3.05
C LEU A 80 6.63 -0.94 -3.59
N ALA A 81 7.58 -0.44 -2.80
CA ALA A 81 9.00 -0.46 -3.11
C ALA A 81 9.54 -1.89 -3.27
N GLY A 82 9.12 -2.84 -2.42
CA GLY A 82 9.52 -4.24 -2.55
C GLY A 82 9.14 -4.85 -3.90
N GLY A 83 7.93 -4.56 -4.38
CA GLY A 83 7.49 -4.98 -5.70
C GLY A 83 8.30 -4.33 -6.83
N ILE A 84 8.52 -3.01 -6.78
CA ILE A 84 9.33 -2.31 -7.79
C ILE A 84 10.78 -2.78 -7.77
N VAL A 85 11.40 -2.93 -6.59
CA VAL A 85 12.77 -3.44 -6.45
C VAL A 85 12.86 -4.83 -7.07
N GLY A 86 11.90 -5.71 -6.79
CA GLY A 86 11.82 -7.01 -7.44
C GLY A 86 11.77 -6.92 -8.97
N LEU A 87 10.96 -6.00 -9.53
CA LEU A 87 10.89 -5.74 -10.97
C LEU A 87 12.20 -5.18 -11.56
N VAL A 88 12.93 -4.36 -10.80
CA VAL A 88 14.24 -3.82 -11.18
C VAL A 88 15.29 -4.93 -11.19
N LEU A 89 15.32 -5.78 -10.16
CA LEU A 89 16.26 -6.89 -10.04
C LEU A 89 16.14 -7.91 -11.18
N ILE A 90 14.93 -8.10 -11.72
CA ILE A 90 14.68 -8.97 -12.87
C ILE A 90 14.76 -8.24 -14.23
N GLY A 91 15.11 -6.94 -14.24
CA GLY A 91 15.38 -6.17 -15.45
C GLY A 91 14.14 -5.69 -16.23
N ILE A 92 12.94 -5.76 -15.65
CA ILE A 92 11.69 -5.33 -16.33
C ILE A 92 11.50 -3.82 -16.22
N VAL A 93 11.86 -3.26 -15.06
CA VAL A 93 11.69 -1.83 -14.77
C VAL A 93 13.07 -1.22 -14.50
N PRO A 94 13.36 -0.02 -15.00
CA PRO A 94 14.62 0.64 -14.68
C PRO A 94 14.64 1.15 -13.23
N TRP A 95 15.82 1.17 -12.62
CA TRP A 95 16.00 1.57 -11.22
C TRP A 95 15.51 2.99 -10.90
N TRP A 96 15.50 3.91 -11.88
CA TRP A 96 14.99 5.27 -11.68
C TRP A 96 13.48 5.32 -11.38
N ALA A 97 12.72 4.28 -11.72
CA ALA A 97 11.30 4.21 -11.36
C ALA A 97 11.09 4.22 -9.84
N LEU A 98 11.99 3.59 -9.09
CA LEU A 98 11.97 3.63 -7.62
C LEU A 98 12.21 5.05 -7.10
N ALA A 99 13.15 5.77 -7.73
CA ALA A 99 13.42 7.17 -7.40
C ALA A 99 12.20 8.05 -7.70
N LEU A 100 11.54 7.87 -8.85
CA LEU A 100 10.33 8.63 -9.20
C LEU A 100 9.18 8.37 -8.23
N LEU A 101 8.98 7.13 -7.79
CA LEU A 101 7.98 6.80 -6.79
C LEU A 101 8.26 7.54 -5.48
N ALA A 102 9.47 7.38 -4.93
CA ALA A 102 9.84 7.96 -3.65
C ALA A 102 9.83 9.49 -3.69
N VAL A 103 10.44 10.08 -4.71
CA VAL A 103 10.50 11.53 -4.89
C VAL A 103 9.12 12.09 -5.18
N GLY A 104 8.33 11.46 -6.05
CA GLY A 104 6.98 11.92 -6.40
C GLY A 104 6.06 11.98 -5.18
N ASP A 105 6.02 10.91 -4.39
CA ASP A 105 5.21 10.83 -3.17
C ASP A 105 5.62 11.92 -2.16
N ARG A 106 6.93 12.03 -1.87
CA ARG A 106 7.45 13.00 -0.90
C ARG A 106 7.35 14.44 -1.38
N CYS A 107 7.58 14.71 -2.67
CA CYS A 107 7.43 16.05 -3.25
C CYS A 107 5.99 16.53 -3.14
N VAL A 108 5.00 15.68 -3.45
CA VAL A 108 3.60 16.06 -3.30
C VAL A 108 3.26 16.32 -1.84
N ASN A 109 3.69 15.43 -0.94
CA ASN A 109 3.39 15.53 0.49
C ASN A 109 4.05 16.73 1.19
N TYR A 110 5.29 17.10 0.86
CA TYR A 110 6.01 18.19 1.52
C TYR A 110 5.97 19.53 0.79
N LEU A 111 5.94 19.53 -0.55
CA LEU A 111 5.99 20.77 -1.33
C LEU A 111 4.60 21.23 -1.73
N VAL A 112 3.75 20.33 -2.19
CA VAL A 112 2.46 20.70 -2.79
C VAL A 112 1.37 20.81 -1.72
N LYS A 113 1.25 19.79 -0.85
CA LYS A 113 0.19 19.70 0.17
C LYS A 113 0.08 20.96 1.06
N PRO A 114 1.16 21.58 1.56
CA PRO A 114 1.05 22.77 2.40
C PRO A 114 0.65 24.04 1.65
N ARG A 115 0.83 24.08 0.32
CA ARG A 115 0.61 25.27 -0.51
C ARG A 115 -0.79 25.36 -1.10
N VAL A 116 -1.56 24.27 -1.03
CA VAL A 116 -2.87 24.16 -1.69
C VAL A 116 -3.97 24.20 -0.65
N LYS A 117 -4.93 25.14 -0.80
CA LYS A 117 -6.08 25.28 0.11
C LYS A 117 -6.97 24.03 0.19
N ARG A 118 -7.00 23.22 -0.87
CA ARG A 118 -7.77 21.97 -0.98
C ARG A 118 -6.86 20.79 -1.36
N PRO A 119 -6.07 20.26 -0.42
CA PRO A 119 -5.12 19.18 -0.71
C PRO A 119 -5.80 17.86 -1.08
N GLN A 120 -7.09 17.69 -0.76
CA GLN A 120 -7.82 16.44 -0.93
C GLN A 120 -7.85 15.93 -2.39
N ARG A 121 -7.93 16.83 -3.38
CA ARG A 121 -7.91 16.47 -4.82
C ARG A 121 -6.59 15.82 -5.23
N ILE A 122 -5.49 16.34 -4.70
CA ILE A 122 -4.13 15.90 -5.04
C ILE A 122 -3.86 14.56 -4.36
N LEU A 123 -4.26 14.43 -3.09
CA LEU A 123 -4.18 13.18 -2.34
C LEU A 123 -5.00 12.06 -3.00
N PHE A 124 -6.14 12.40 -3.62
CA PHE A 124 -6.92 11.43 -4.39
C PHE A 124 -6.16 10.89 -5.61
N VAL A 125 -5.56 11.78 -6.41
CA VAL A 125 -4.76 11.38 -7.59
C VAL A 125 -3.58 10.51 -7.17
N GLN A 126 -2.88 10.90 -6.10
CA GLN A 126 -1.77 10.14 -5.52
C GLN A 126 -2.22 8.75 -5.07
N ALA A 127 -3.35 8.65 -4.35
CA ALA A 127 -3.91 7.37 -3.93
C ALA A 127 -4.23 6.46 -5.13
N VAL A 128 -4.85 7.00 -6.19
CA VAL A 128 -5.14 6.24 -7.42
C VAL A 128 -3.86 5.73 -8.09
N PHE A 129 -2.81 6.55 -8.13
CA PHE A 129 -1.52 6.17 -8.70
C PHE A 129 -0.85 5.03 -7.91
N LEU A 130 -0.83 5.12 -6.57
CA LEU A 130 -0.27 4.09 -5.70
C LEU A 130 -1.04 2.76 -5.85
N GLU A 131 -2.37 2.81 -5.75
CA GLU A 131 -3.25 1.65 -5.89
C GLU A 131 -3.14 1.01 -7.29
N GLY A 132 -3.03 1.83 -8.33
CA GLY A 132 -2.80 1.35 -9.70
C GLY A 132 -1.46 0.61 -9.82
N THR A 133 -0.41 1.12 -9.20
CA THR A 133 0.91 0.48 -9.21
C THR A 133 0.89 -0.86 -8.49
N ILE A 134 0.23 -0.92 -7.33
CA ILE A 134 0.00 -2.17 -6.58
C ILE A 134 -0.75 -3.19 -7.43
N ALA A 135 -1.82 -2.77 -8.12
CA ALA A 135 -2.60 -3.66 -8.96
C ALA A 135 -1.76 -4.23 -10.12
N VAL A 136 -0.94 -3.39 -10.78
CA VAL A 136 -0.05 -3.83 -11.85
C VAL A 136 0.97 -4.87 -11.36
N ILE A 137 1.62 -4.61 -10.21
CA ILE A 137 2.56 -5.56 -9.61
C ILE A 137 1.85 -6.87 -9.25
N SER A 138 0.66 -6.78 -8.66
CA SER A 138 -0.14 -7.96 -8.27
C SER A 138 -0.50 -8.82 -9.49
N VAL A 139 -1.01 -8.21 -10.56
CA VAL A 139 -1.36 -8.90 -11.81
C VAL A 139 -0.12 -9.52 -12.44
N PHE A 140 1.01 -8.81 -12.44
CA PHE A 140 2.28 -9.33 -12.94
C PHE A 140 2.73 -10.57 -12.16
N LEU A 141 2.71 -10.52 -10.82
CA LEU A 141 3.09 -11.66 -9.98
C LEU A 141 2.18 -12.86 -10.22
N LEU A 142 0.86 -12.65 -10.29
CA LEU A 142 -0.09 -13.72 -10.59
C LEU A 142 0.14 -14.31 -11.98
N TYR A 143 0.47 -13.49 -12.99
CA TYR A 143 0.76 -13.96 -14.34
C TYR A 143 1.99 -14.87 -14.38
N ARG A 144 3.00 -14.60 -13.54
CA ARG A 144 4.21 -15.44 -13.43
C ARG A 144 3.95 -16.76 -12.68
N VAL A 145 2.93 -16.81 -11.81
CA VAL A 145 2.49 -18.04 -11.13
C VAL A 145 1.61 -18.89 -12.04
N ASP A 146 0.48 -18.35 -12.48
CA ASP A 146 -0.44 -18.96 -13.43
C ASP A 146 -1.23 -17.85 -14.16
N PRO A 147 -1.13 -17.75 -15.50
CA PRO A 147 -1.88 -16.76 -16.29
C PRO A 147 -3.38 -16.72 -16.00
N ARG A 148 -4.00 -17.85 -15.61
CA ARG A 148 -5.42 -17.91 -15.26
C ARG A 148 -5.74 -17.07 -14.04
N LEU A 149 -4.85 -17.03 -13.06
CA LEU A 149 -5.01 -16.21 -11.85
C LEU A 149 -4.94 -14.72 -12.18
N ALA A 150 -4.05 -14.32 -13.09
CA ALA A 150 -3.98 -12.93 -13.55
C ALA A 150 -5.25 -12.51 -14.29
N VAL A 151 -5.75 -13.36 -15.20
CA VAL A 151 -7.01 -13.11 -15.92
C VAL A 151 -8.18 -13.01 -14.93
N ALA A 152 -8.27 -13.92 -13.96
CA ALA A 152 -9.31 -13.88 -12.92
C ALA A 152 -9.22 -12.60 -12.08
N ALA A 153 -8.02 -12.19 -11.69
CA ALA A 153 -7.81 -10.95 -10.93
C ALA A 153 -8.27 -9.72 -11.72
N VAL A 154 -7.86 -9.60 -12.99
CA VAL A 154 -8.30 -8.51 -13.88
C VAL A 154 -9.80 -8.54 -14.12
N ALA A 155 -10.39 -9.72 -14.37
CA ALA A 155 -11.82 -9.89 -14.59
C ALA A 155 -12.65 -9.56 -13.34
N SER A 156 -12.09 -9.80 -12.14
CA SER A 156 -12.73 -9.44 -10.87
C SER A 156 -12.57 -7.96 -10.49
N ALA A 157 -11.65 -7.22 -11.14
CA ALA A 157 -11.35 -5.83 -10.81
C ALA A 157 -12.58 -4.90 -10.83
N PRO A 158 -13.55 -5.00 -11.77
CA PRO A 158 -14.77 -4.20 -11.72
C PRO A 158 -15.64 -4.50 -10.49
N ILE A 159 -15.68 -5.76 -10.04
CA ILE A 159 -16.45 -6.20 -8.86
C ILE A 159 -15.80 -5.64 -7.60
N VAL A 160 -14.47 -5.77 -7.48
CA VAL A 160 -13.69 -5.21 -6.36
C VAL A 160 -13.79 -3.69 -6.36
N ALA A 161 -13.68 -3.05 -7.51
CA ALA A 161 -13.84 -1.60 -7.67
C ALA A 161 -15.26 -1.17 -7.29
N TYR A 162 -16.29 -1.93 -7.67
CA TYR A 162 -17.68 -1.68 -7.29
C TYR A 162 -17.88 -1.79 -5.78
N ALA A 163 -17.31 -2.82 -5.14
CA ALA A 163 -17.36 -2.99 -3.68
C ALA A 163 -16.62 -1.84 -2.95
N LYS A 164 -15.48 -1.40 -3.49
CA LYS A 164 -14.71 -0.24 -2.98
C LYS A 164 -15.38 1.11 -3.33
N ARG A 165 -16.31 1.14 -4.30
CA ARG A 165 -16.97 2.36 -4.82
C ARG A 165 -17.74 3.13 -3.77
N ARG A 166 -18.32 2.45 -2.77
CA ARG A 166 -19.04 3.10 -1.66
C ARG A 166 -18.08 3.89 -0.78
N ARG A 167 -16.96 3.26 -0.40
CA ARG A 167 -15.88 3.87 0.39
C ARG A 167 -15.18 5.01 -0.36
N ILE A 168 -14.96 4.85 -1.67
CA ILE A 168 -14.40 5.91 -2.53
C ILE A 168 -15.37 7.07 -2.68
N ARG A 169 -16.67 6.82 -2.85
CA ARG A 169 -17.69 7.89 -2.93
C ARG A 169 -17.85 8.63 -1.61
N GLU A 170 -17.83 7.94 -0.47
CA GLU A 170 -17.87 8.57 0.85
C GLU A 170 -16.61 9.40 1.12
N PHE A 171 -15.44 8.90 0.75
CA PHE A 171 -14.17 9.63 0.84
C PHE A 171 -14.15 10.84 -0.10
N ALA A 172 -14.54 10.67 -1.36
CA ALA A 172 -14.67 11.77 -2.32
C ALA A 172 -15.70 12.81 -1.83
N ALA A 173 -16.87 12.38 -1.35
CA ALA A 173 -17.89 13.28 -0.79
C ALA A 173 -17.44 13.97 0.50
N TRP A 174 -16.52 13.39 1.28
CA TRP A 174 -15.85 14.07 2.38
C TRP A 174 -14.82 15.09 1.87
N CYS A 175 -14.01 14.72 0.88
CA CYS A 175 -13.03 15.59 0.23
C CYS A 175 -13.64 16.79 -0.50
N PHE A 176 -14.89 16.67 -0.98
CA PHE A 176 -15.60 17.68 -1.76
C PHE A 176 -16.79 18.30 -1.02
N ARG A 177 -16.99 18.00 0.27
CA ARG A 177 -17.99 18.71 1.08
C ARG A 177 -17.49 20.13 1.38
N GLU A 178 -18.31 21.10 1.02
CA GLU A 178 -18.08 22.54 1.24
C GLU A 178 -18.04 22.91 2.73
#